data_AF-A0A166EJX2-F1
#
_entry.id   AF-A0A166EJX2-F1
#
_cell.length_a   1.000
_cell.length_b   1.000
_cell.length_c   1.000
_cell.angle_alpha   90.00
_cell.angle_beta   90.00
_cell.angle_gamma   90.00
#
_symmetry.space_group_name_H-M   'P 1'
#
loop_
_entity.id
_entity.type
_entity.pdbx_description
1 polymer ?
#
loop_
_entity_poly.entity_id
_entity_poly.type
_entity_poly.pdbx_seq_one_letter_code
_entity_poly.pdbx_strand_id
1 'polypeptide(L)'
;MAYGNRRHILEVVKKQMVTLSARYTVTEVAKILDVAPRTVRQALQLWRRTDKVVNKPVAAGRPRVLTSLNVAYPEGCIEHTPDIYLSKLQHNPVEACGIEVDWSTIQHSLNRRGFIQKKVSVTSSLRDKLQAQSNML
;
A
#
# COMPACT_ATOMS: atom_id res chain seq x y z
N MET A 1 -8.55 29.22 13.72
CA MET A 1 -7.92 28.02 13.12
C MET A 1 -8.73 26.80 13.54
N ALA A 2 -9.42 26.12 12.61
CA ALA A 2 -10.29 24.99 12.91
C ALA A 2 -9.57 23.67 12.60
N TYR A 3 -9.34 22.87 13.64
CA TYR A 3 -8.74 21.55 13.54
C TYR A 3 -9.56 20.63 12.62
N GLY A 4 -8.88 19.91 11.72
CA GLY A 4 -9.50 19.09 10.69
C GLY A 4 -10.51 18.08 11.24
N ASN A 5 -11.75 18.20 10.79
CA ASN A 5 -12.91 17.42 11.24
C ASN A 5 -12.95 16.01 10.60
N ARG A 6 -11.81 15.30 10.57
CA ARG A 6 -11.68 13.93 10.01
C ARG A 6 -11.55 12.88 11.12
N ARG A 7 -12.41 12.95 12.14
CA ARG A 7 -12.46 11.92 13.18
C ARG A 7 -13.10 10.66 12.62
N HIS A 8 -12.45 9.51 12.82
CA HIS A 8 -13.03 8.23 12.45
C HIS A 8 -14.24 7.94 13.34
N ILE A 9 -15.42 7.80 12.72
CA ILE A 9 -16.64 7.45 13.42
C ILE A 9 -16.70 5.94 13.60
N LEU A 10 -16.77 5.51 14.86
CA LEU A 10 -16.86 4.11 15.24
C LEU A 10 -18.09 3.44 14.59
N GLU A 11 -17.96 2.16 14.26
CA GLU A 11 -19.04 1.37 13.66
C GLU A 11 -20.29 1.34 14.54
N VAL A 12 -20.11 1.29 15.87
CA VAL A 12 -21.20 1.29 16.85
C VAL A 12 -22.09 2.53 16.70
N VAL A 13 -21.47 3.71 16.57
CA VAL A 13 -22.21 4.98 16.42
C VAL A 13 -22.98 4.99 15.10
N LYS A 14 -22.38 4.48 14.02
CA LYS A 14 -23.06 4.38 12.72
C LYS A 14 -24.25 3.41 12.78
N LYS A 15 -24.17 2.31 13.57
CA LYS A 15 -25.30 1.39 13.80
C LYS A 15 -26.42 2.10 14.56
N GLN A 16 -26.08 2.86 15.60
CA GLN A 16 -27.03 3.69 16.33
C GLN A 16 -27.74 4.71 15.42
N MET A 17 -27.03 5.33 14.47
CA MET A 17 -27.66 6.22 13.47
C MET A 17 -28.77 5.51 12.69
N VAL A 18 -28.51 4.28 12.23
CA VAL A 18 -29.49 3.47 11.48
C VAL A 18 -30.66 3.09 12.39
N THR A 19 -30.39 2.59 13.60
CA THR A 19 -31.44 2.20 14.56
C THR A 19 -32.35 3.37 14.92
N LEU A 20 -31.78 4.54 15.22
CA LEU A 20 -32.57 5.73 15.59
C LEU A 20 -33.36 6.30 14.41
N SER A 21 -32.87 6.16 13.17
CA SER A 21 -33.57 6.65 11.98
C SER A 21 -34.94 5.98 11.73
N ALA A 22 -35.21 4.84 12.38
CA ALA A 22 -36.51 4.20 12.31
C ALA A 22 -37.62 5.00 13.02
N ARG A 23 -37.26 5.87 13.97
CA ARG A 23 -38.22 6.62 14.81
C ARG A 23 -38.00 8.13 14.80
N TYR A 24 -36.81 8.59 14.45
CA TYR A 24 -36.42 9.99 14.51
C TYR A 24 -36.00 10.52 13.14
N THR A 25 -36.21 11.82 12.94
CA THR A 25 -35.73 12.52 11.76
C THR A 25 -34.21 12.63 11.76
N VAL A 26 -33.60 12.78 10.58
CA VAL A 26 -32.14 12.92 10.42
C VAL A 26 -31.55 14.04 11.29
N THR A 27 -32.28 15.14 11.44
CA THR A 27 -31.88 16.29 12.27
C THR A 27 -31.89 15.97 13.77
N GLU A 28 -32.83 15.17 14.23
CA GLU A 28 -32.90 14.74 15.63
C GLU A 28 -31.82 13.72 15.93
N VAL A 29 -31.62 12.74 15.06
CA VAL A 29 -30.52 11.75 15.18
C VAL A 29 -29.16 12.44 15.24
N ALA A 30 -28.96 13.46 14.40
CA ALA A 30 -27.74 14.27 14.40
C ALA A 30 -27.50 14.98 15.74
N LYS A 31 -28.56 15.54 16.36
CA LYS A 31 -28.49 16.18 17.68
C LYS A 31 -28.23 15.18 18.79
N ILE A 32 -28.90 14.01 18.78
CA ILE A 32 -28.76 12.99 19.82
C ILE A 32 -27.34 12.41 19.86
N LEU A 33 -26.74 12.16 18.69
CA LEU A 33 -25.43 11.51 18.57
C LEU A 33 -24.26 12.51 18.46
N ASP A 34 -24.54 13.81 18.50
CA ASP A 34 -23.57 14.90 18.27
C ASP A 34 -22.73 14.68 16.98
N VAL A 35 -23.43 14.44 15.87
CA VAL A 35 -22.83 14.21 14.55
C VAL A 35 -23.44 15.12 13.50
N ALA A 36 -22.66 15.47 12.48
CA ALA A 36 -23.16 16.27 11.38
C ALA A 36 -24.33 15.55 10.65
N PRO A 37 -25.43 16.25 10.28
CA PRO A 37 -26.55 15.66 9.55
C PRO A 37 -26.13 14.98 8.23
N ARG A 38 -25.08 15.50 7.58
CA ARG A 38 -24.48 14.90 6.37
C ARG A 38 -24.00 13.47 6.62
N THR A 39 -23.36 13.23 7.77
CA THR A 39 -22.86 11.91 8.17
C THR A 39 -24.01 10.92 8.33
N VAL A 40 -25.09 11.33 8.99
CA VAL A 40 -26.28 10.50 9.17
C VAL A 40 -26.87 10.12 7.79
N ARG A 41 -27.02 11.10 6.88
CA ARG A 41 -27.51 10.82 5.51
C ARG A 41 -26.61 9.84 4.76
N GLN A 42 -25.28 9.99 4.85
CA GLN A 42 -24.32 9.08 4.21
C GLN A 42 -24.40 7.66 4.79
N ALA A 43 -24.51 7.53 6.12
CA ALA A 43 -24.67 6.23 6.77
C ALA A 43 -25.97 5.53 6.35
N LEU A 44 -27.08 6.26 6.30
CA LEU A 44 -28.37 5.74 5.84
C LEU A 44 -28.37 5.39 4.36
N GLN A 45 -27.74 6.20 3.51
CA GLN A 45 -27.60 5.90 2.10
C GLN A 45 -26.79 4.62 1.86
N LEU A 46 -25.71 4.44 2.62
CA LEU A 46 -24.91 3.22 2.57
C LEU A 46 -25.74 2.01 3.03
N TRP A 47 -26.43 2.12 4.17
CA TRP A 47 -27.30 1.07 4.69
C TRP A 47 -28.36 0.64 3.67
N ARG A 48 -29.11 1.60 3.10
CA ARG A 48 -30.15 1.30 2.08
C ARG A 48 -29.60 0.63 0.83
N ARG A 49 -28.35 0.89 0.47
CA ARG A 49 -27.73 0.31 -0.73
C ARG A 49 -27.13 -1.07 -0.48
N THR A 50 -26.53 -1.29 0.69
CA THR A 50 -25.66 -2.46 0.93
C THR A 50 -26.07 -3.32 2.13
N ASP A 51 -27.09 -2.92 2.88
CA ASP A 51 -27.51 -3.51 4.17
C ASP A 51 -26.35 -3.64 5.17
N LYS A 52 -25.39 -2.72 5.04
CA LYS A 52 -24.15 -2.67 5.81
C LYS A 52 -23.87 -1.25 6.22
N VAL A 53 -23.42 -1.09 7.45
CA VAL A 53 -23.13 0.20 8.07
C VAL A 53 -21.68 0.65 7.79
N VAL A 54 -20.81 -0.30 7.47
CA VAL A 54 -19.41 -0.05 7.07
C VAL A 54 -19.15 -0.78 5.77
N ASN A 55 -18.65 -0.05 4.77
CA ASN A 55 -18.19 -0.66 3.53
C ASN A 55 -16.75 -1.16 3.71
N LYS A 56 -16.61 -2.44 4.02
CA LYS A 56 -15.28 -3.09 4.03
C LYS A 56 -14.92 -3.44 2.58
N PRO A 57 -13.80 -2.94 2.05
CA PRO A 57 -13.39 -3.28 0.70
C PRO A 57 -13.08 -4.78 0.62
N VAL A 58 -13.45 -5.42 -0.49
CA VAL A 58 -13.23 -6.86 -0.73
C VAL A 58 -11.73 -7.18 -0.77
N ALA A 59 -10.94 -6.27 -1.35
CA ALA A 59 -9.49 -6.36 -1.41
C ALA A 59 -8.86 -5.02 -0.98
N ALA A 60 -7.69 -5.09 -0.37
CA ALA A 60 -6.92 -3.91 0.00
C ALA A 60 -6.30 -3.27 -1.25
N GLY A 61 -7.00 -2.29 -1.82
CA GLY A 61 -6.52 -1.52 -2.96
C GLY A 61 -6.48 -2.29 -4.28
N ARG A 62 -5.76 -1.74 -5.26
CA ARG A 62 -5.61 -2.33 -6.59
C ARG A 62 -4.68 -3.56 -6.51
N PRO A 63 -5.00 -4.67 -7.21
CA PRO A 63 -4.07 -5.79 -7.36
C PRO A 63 -2.71 -5.32 -7.87
N ARG A 64 -1.63 -5.89 -7.32
CA ARG A 64 -0.27 -5.54 -7.71
C ARG A 64 0.10 -6.23 -9.02
N VAL A 65 0.98 -5.59 -9.79
CA VAL A 65 1.52 -6.15 -11.04
C VAL A 65 2.36 -7.39 -10.76
N LEU A 66 3.21 -7.36 -9.72
CA LEU A 66 3.95 -8.52 -9.25
C LEU A 66 3.13 -9.29 -8.20
N THR A 67 2.69 -10.49 -8.58
CA THR A 67 2.07 -11.48 -7.69
C THR A 67 3.14 -12.12 -6.79
N SER A 68 2.75 -12.66 -5.63
CA SER A 68 3.67 -13.34 -4.71
C SER A 68 4.53 -14.42 -5.38
N LEU A 69 3.99 -15.15 -6.36
CA LEU A 69 4.71 -16.17 -7.13
C LEU A 69 5.82 -15.55 -7.99
N ASN A 70 5.52 -14.44 -8.66
CA ASN A 70 6.49 -13.74 -9.52
C ASN A 70 7.64 -13.15 -8.69
N VAL A 71 7.40 -12.86 -7.41
CA VAL A 71 8.43 -12.36 -6.49
C VAL A 71 9.32 -13.50 -5.94
N ALA A 72 8.85 -14.75 -5.93
CA ALA A 72 9.65 -15.88 -5.46
C ALA A 72 10.88 -16.15 -6.36
N TYR A 73 10.77 -15.84 -7.65
CA TYR A 73 11.89 -15.98 -8.58
C TYR A 73 13.08 -15.06 -8.24
N PRO A 74 12.93 -13.71 -8.15
CA PRO A 74 14.03 -12.85 -7.76
C PRO A 74 14.51 -13.11 -6.32
N GLU A 75 13.65 -13.59 -5.43
CA GLU A 75 14.07 -14.08 -4.11
C GLU A 75 15.07 -15.25 -4.24
N GLY A 76 14.75 -16.28 -5.02
CA GLY A 76 15.66 -17.40 -5.26
C GLY A 76 16.98 -16.98 -5.94
N CYS A 77 16.95 -16.00 -6.85
CA CYS A 77 18.18 -15.45 -7.43
C CYS A 77 19.08 -14.79 -6.38
N ILE A 78 18.49 -14.06 -5.42
CA ILE A 78 19.23 -13.42 -4.33
C ILE A 78 19.76 -14.46 -3.34
N GLU A 79 18.97 -15.50 -3.05
CA GLU A 79 19.39 -16.60 -2.17
C GLU A 79 20.61 -17.35 -2.74
N HIS A 80 20.67 -17.56 -4.06
CA HIS A 80 21.82 -18.18 -4.72
C HIS A 80 22.99 -17.21 -4.94
N THR A 81 22.72 -15.92 -5.16
CA THR A 81 23.76 -14.91 -5.45
C THR A 81 23.36 -13.57 -4.83
N PRO A 82 23.76 -13.30 -3.58
CA PRO A 82 23.29 -12.12 -2.83
C PRO A 82 23.76 -10.79 -3.41
N ASP A 83 24.88 -10.79 -4.16
CA ASP A 83 25.45 -9.60 -4.81
C ASP A 83 24.92 -9.38 -6.23
N ILE A 84 23.82 -10.03 -6.62
CA ILE A 84 23.21 -9.84 -7.93
C ILE A 84 22.67 -8.41 -8.11
N TYR A 85 23.05 -7.78 -9.22
CA TYR A 85 22.55 -6.45 -9.58
C TYR A 85 21.06 -6.49 -9.93
N LEU A 86 20.32 -5.46 -9.50
CA LEU A 86 18.90 -5.26 -9.84
C LEU A 86 18.63 -5.27 -11.35
N SER A 87 19.55 -4.75 -12.16
CA SER A 87 19.42 -4.74 -13.63
C SER A 87 19.42 -6.16 -14.21
N LYS A 88 20.20 -7.08 -13.63
CA LYS A 88 20.18 -8.51 -13.98
C LYS A 88 18.89 -9.17 -13.50
N LEU A 89 18.43 -8.82 -12.30
CA LEU A 89 17.13 -9.24 -11.79
C LEU A 89 15.94 -8.73 -12.61
N GLN A 90 16.11 -7.74 -13.47
CA GLN A 90 15.05 -7.22 -14.34
C GLN A 90 14.94 -7.98 -15.67
N HIS A 91 16.05 -8.51 -16.20
CA HIS A 91 16.03 -9.26 -17.46
C HIS A 91 15.46 -10.68 -17.28
N ASN A 92 15.74 -11.29 -16.13
CA ASN A 92 15.36 -12.67 -15.85
C ASN A 92 13.83 -12.93 -15.65
N PRO A 93 13.02 -12.03 -15.06
CA PRO A 93 11.57 -12.22 -14.88
C PRO A 93 10.77 -12.17 -16.18
N VAL A 94 11.28 -11.48 -17.20
CA VAL A 94 10.64 -11.50 -18.53
C VAL A 94 10.69 -12.92 -19.10
N GLU A 95 11.84 -13.59 -18.96
CA GLU A 95 12.04 -14.97 -19.43
C GLU A 95 11.29 -15.99 -18.57
N ALA A 96 11.27 -15.81 -17.24
CA ALA A 96 10.68 -16.80 -16.32
C ALA A 96 9.17 -16.61 -16.07
N CYS A 97 8.65 -15.38 -16.14
CA CYS A 97 7.28 -15.05 -15.76
C CYS A 97 6.49 -14.32 -16.87
N GLY A 98 7.12 -13.90 -17.96
CA GLY A 98 6.47 -13.21 -19.07
C GLY A 98 5.96 -11.81 -18.72
N ILE A 99 6.48 -11.19 -17.66
CA ILE A 99 6.04 -9.86 -17.20
C ILE A 99 7.23 -8.91 -17.22
N GLU A 100 7.13 -7.89 -18.06
CA GLU A 100 8.05 -6.76 -18.03
C GLU A 100 7.70 -5.85 -16.85
N VAL A 101 8.64 -5.70 -15.93
CA VAL A 101 8.48 -4.86 -14.74
C VAL A 101 9.62 -3.86 -14.65
N ASP A 102 9.28 -2.65 -14.24
CA ASP A 102 10.28 -1.63 -13.95
C ASP A 102 11.12 -2.03 -12.73
N TRP A 103 12.38 -1.58 -12.72
CA TRP A 103 13.33 -1.85 -11.65
C TRP A 103 12.78 -1.44 -10.27
N SER A 104 12.04 -0.32 -10.20
CA SER A 104 11.46 0.17 -8.95
C SER A 104 10.37 -0.76 -8.43
N THR A 105 9.64 -1.43 -9.33
CA THR A 105 8.59 -2.39 -8.99
C THR A 105 9.19 -3.64 -8.35
N ILE A 106 10.33 -4.11 -8.87
CA ILE A 106 11.11 -5.21 -8.27
C ILE A 106 11.63 -4.78 -6.90
N GLN A 107 12.27 -3.61 -6.80
CA GLN A 107 12.83 -3.13 -5.55
C GLN A 107 11.75 -2.96 -4.46
N HIS A 108 10.62 -2.33 -4.78
CA HIS A 108 9.51 -2.18 -3.84
C HIS A 108 8.91 -3.52 -3.41
N SER A 109 8.91 -4.53 -4.30
CA SER A 109 8.42 -5.87 -3.98
C SER A 109 9.37 -6.61 -3.04
N LEU A 110 10.67 -6.54 -3.30
CA LEU A 110 11.72 -7.10 -2.44
C LEU A 110 11.78 -6.41 -1.06
N ASN A 111 11.68 -5.08 -1.01
CA ASN A 111 11.64 -4.33 0.25
C ASN A 111 10.46 -4.74 1.14
N ARG A 112 9.29 -5.02 0.55
CA ARG A 112 8.11 -5.51 1.29
C ARG A 112 8.30 -6.92 1.83
N ARG A 113 9.19 -7.70 1.23
CA ARG A 113 9.57 -9.06 1.66
C ARG A 113 10.72 -9.07 2.66
N GLY A 114 11.26 -7.89 2.99
CA GLY A 114 12.32 -7.73 3.98
C GLY A 114 13.74 -7.67 3.40
N PHE A 115 13.90 -7.75 2.08
CA PHE A 115 15.20 -7.56 1.45
C PHE A 115 15.56 -6.09 1.44
N ILE A 116 16.71 -5.74 2.01
CA ILE A 116 17.21 -4.36 2.05
C ILE A 116 18.58 -4.35 1.40
N GLN A 117 18.80 -3.38 0.51
CA GLN A 117 20.11 -3.17 -0.06
C GLN A 117 21.02 -2.50 0.95
N LYS A 118 22.13 -3.17 1.27
CA LYS A 118 23.20 -2.55 2.03
C LYS A 118 23.83 -1.45 1.18
N LYS A 119 23.75 -0.20 1.67
CA LYS A 119 24.48 0.91 1.04
C LYS A 119 25.95 0.74 1.37
N VAL A 120 26.76 0.39 0.38
CA VAL A 120 28.21 0.40 0.52
C VAL A 120 28.68 1.84 0.37
N SER A 121 29.03 2.48 1.48
CA SER A 121 29.72 3.76 1.46
C SER A 121 31.17 3.50 1.07
N VAL A 122 31.50 3.72 -0.21
CA VAL A 122 32.90 3.73 -0.64
C VAL A 122 33.55 4.98 -0.03
N THR A 123 34.52 4.78 0.86
CA THR A 123 35.37 5.88 1.34
C THR A 123 36.04 6.54 0.13
N SER A 124 36.17 7.87 0.12
CA SER A 124 36.72 8.64 -1.01
C SER A 124 38.01 8.03 -1.58
N SER A 125 38.88 7.53 -0.70
CA SER A 125 40.16 6.87 -1.05
C SER A 125 40.06 5.63 -1.96
N LEU A 126 38.92 4.93 -1.98
CA LEU A 126 38.70 3.77 -2.85
C LEU A 126 38.04 4.16 -4.18
N ARG A 127 37.30 5.27 -4.23
CA ARG A 127 36.72 5.79 -5.48
C ARG A 127 37.83 6.23 -6.44
N ASP A 128 38.84 6.92 -5.93
CA ASP A 128 39.98 7.38 -6.75
C ASP A 128 40.77 6.20 -7.34
N LYS A 129 40.88 5.08 -6.60
CA LYS A 129 41.55 3.85 -7.06
C LYS A 129 40.74 3.10 -8.12
N LEU A 130 39.42 3.02 -7.98
CA LEU A 130 38.54 2.40 -8.98
C LEU A 130 38.46 3.23 -10.27
N GLN A 131 38.45 4.55 -10.16
CA GLN A 131 38.50 5.45 -11.31
C GLN A 131 39.84 5.34 -12.06
N ALA A 132 40.95 5.21 -11.33
CA ALA A 132 42.28 5.02 -11.91
C ALA A 132 42.43 3.68 -12.68
N GLN A 133 41.79 2.60 -12.21
CA GLN A 133 41.81 1.31 -12.91
C GLN A 133 40.92 1.29 -14.16
N SER A 134 39.79 2.01 -14.15
CA SER A 134 38.90 2.11 -15.31
C SER A 134 39.48 2.96 -16.47
N ASN A 135 40.48 3.80 -16.20
CA ASN A 135 41.14 4.65 -17.21
C ASN A 135 42.44 4.03 -17.76
N MET A 136 42.81 2.82 -17.31
CA MET A 136 43.99 2.07 -17.79
C MET A 136 43.63 0.93 -18.76
N LEU A 137 42.35 0.74 -19.08
CA LEU A 137 41.82 -0.10 -20.16
C LEU A 137 41.25 0.79 -21.26
#